data_AF-A0A090TH30-F1
#
_entry.id   AF-A0A090TH30-F1
#
_cell.length_a   1.000
_cell.length_b   1.000
_cell.length_c   1.000
_cell.angle_alpha   90.00
_cell.angle_beta   90.00
_cell.angle_gamma   90.00
#
_symmetry.space_group_name_H-M   'P 1'
#
loop_
_entity.id
_entity.type
_entity.pdbx_description
1 polymer ?
#
loop_
_entity_poly.entity_id
_entity_poly.type
_entity_poly.pdbx_seq_one_letter_code
_entity_poly.pdbx_strand_id
1 'polypeptide(L)'
;MDLIISLLQQMCVYLMLAYMLSKTPLFLPLFSVTNRLSHKFSIYVLFSSFCILGTYFGLQIDDAIANTRAIGAVMGGLFGGPVVGFAVGFTGGMHRYTLGGFTDVACAISTTAEGVIGGIMHLYFLHKGKKEQLFNPLVVFYVTFVAEVVQMLIILIVAKPFDQAYTLVSNIAAPMIIANSVGAALFMSILQDRKTIFEEYSATFSRRALNIAERSVGILVHGFNSDNASKIARIIYEETNVGAVAITDREKILAFVGIGADHHKLNRPISSQSTLDSMNNNDIIYLDGKENPYQCSISKDCKLGSALIIPLRTGDEVIGTIKLYEPKRKLFSTINMSMAEGIAQLLSSQILHGDYIHKQTLLNQAEIKLLHAQVNPHFLFNALNTISAITRRDPDKARSLIQHLSQFFRSNLKQNIETVTLKEELAHVNAYLTIEKARFTDRLEVDIDISPELLEQTVPSFTLQPLVENAIKHGISNLLEGGRFEYSVNRVSKVIG
;
A
#
# COMPACT_ATOMS: atom_id res chain seq x y z
N MET A 1 -45.32 3.16 -41.01
CA MET A 1 -44.82 3.82 -39.78
C MET A 1 -45.14 3.00 -38.55
N ASP A 2 -46.32 2.38 -38.47
CA ASP A 2 -46.75 1.60 -37.30
C ASP A 2 -45.78 0.49 -36.89
N LEU A 3 -45.21 -0.24 -37.87
CA LEU A 3 -44.24 -1.31 -37.58
C LEU A 3 -42.95 -0.79 -36.91
N ILE A 4 -42.47 0.39 -37.31
CA ILE A 4 -41.30 1.02 -36.69
C ILE A 4 -41.59 1.34 -35.23
N ILE A 5 -42.76 1.93 -34.96
CA ILE A 5 -43.18 2.33 -33.61
C ILE A 5 -43.32 1.10 -32.71
N SER A 6 -43.94 0.02 -33.22
CA SER A 6 -44.09 -1.22 -32.45
C SER A 6 -42.75 -1.91 -32.16
N LEU A 7 -41.82 -1.96 -33.12
CA LEU A 7 -40.48 -2.51 -32.90
C LEU A 7 -39.67 -1.65 -31.92
N LEU A 8 -39.77 -0.33 -31.99
CA LEU A 8 -39.14 0.58 -31.03
C LEU A 8 -39.72 0.38 -29.61
N GLN A 9 -41.02 0.16 -29.47
CA GLN A 9 -41.65 -0.12 -28.18
C GLN A 9 -41.12 -1.42 -27.57
N GLN A 10 -40.98 -2.49 -28.37
CA GLN A 10 -40.39 -3.76 -27.92
C GLN A 10 -38.91 -3.60 -27.56
N MET A 11 -38.17 -2.81 -28.34
CA MET A 11 -36.79 -2.45 -28.05
C MET A 11 -36.65 -1.72 -26.70
N CYS A 12 -37.60 -0.85 -26.32
CA CYS A 12 -37.58 -0.21 -25.00
C CYS A 12 -37.64 -1.22 -23.85
N VAL A 13 -38.49 -2.24 -23.96
CA VAL A 13 -38.57 -3.33 -22.95
C VAL A 13 -37.24 -4.09 -22.88
N TYR A 14 -36.67 -4.40 -24.05
CA TYR A 14 -35.38 -5.06 -24.15
C TYR A 14 -34.24 -4.23 -23.51
N LEU A 15 -34.20 -2.92 -23.78
CA LEU A 15 -33.23 -1.99 -23.20
C LEU A 15 -33.42 -1.81 -21.69
N MET A 16 -34.67 -1.83 -21.20
CA MET A 16 -34.95 -1.79 -19.77
C MET A 16 -34.40 -3.03 -19.05
N LEU A 17 -34.58 -4.23 -19.62
CA LEU A 17 -34.00 -5.47 -19.09
C LEU A 17 -32.47 -5.41 -19.10
N ALA A 18 -31.87 -4.94 -20.20
CA ALA A 18 -30.43 -4.71 -20.29
C ALA A 18 -29.94 -3.73 -19.23
N TYR A 19 -30.64 -2.62 -19.00
CA TYR A 19 -30.29 -1.65 -17.97
C TYR A 19 -30.37 -2.25 -16.57
N MET A 20 -31.41 -3.03 -16.25
CA MET A 20 -31.53 -3.70 -14.95
C MET A 20 -30.41 -4.73 -14.73
N LEU A 21 -30.15 -5.58 -15.73
CA LEU A 21 -29.09 -6.58 -15.65
C LEU A 21 -27.69 -5.95 -15.60
N SER A 22 -27.50 -4.76 -16.20
CA SER A 22 -26.23 -4.01 -16.13
C SER A 22 -25.82 -3.60 -14.71
N LYS A 23 -26.75 -3.61 -13.74
CA LYS A 23 -26.48 -3.36 -12.32
C LYS A 23 -26.01 -4.61 -11.56
N THR A 24 -26.05 -5.79 -12.19
CA THR A 24 -25.70 -7.06 -11.57
C THR A 24 -24.26 -7.45 -11.90
N PRO A 25 -23.60 -8.29 -11.09
CA PRO A 25 -22.25 -8.77 -11.38
C PRO A 25 -22.13 -9.58 -12.68
N LEU A 26 -23.25 -10.00 -13.29
CA LEU A 26 -23.28 -10.73 -14.56
C LEU A 26 -22.69 -9.93 -15.73
N PHE A 27 -22.71 -8.59 -15.65
CA PHE A 27 -22.20 -7.70 -16.68
C PHE A 27 -20.72 -7.33 -16.51
N LEU A 28 -20.09 -7.68 -15.37
CA LEU A 28 -18.66 -7.44 -15.13
C LEU A 28 -17.74 -7.96 -16.25
N PRO A 29 -17.98 -9.16 -16.84
CA PRO A 29 -17.17 -9.66 -17.96
C PRO A 29 -17.18 -8.77 -19.19
N LEU A 30 -18.18 -7.90 -19.35
CA LEU A 30 -18.32 -7.02 -20.51
C LEU A 30 -17.48 -5.76 -20.42
N PHE A 31 -17.01 -5.35 -19.23
CA PHE A 31 -16.25 -4.10 -19.05
C PHE A 31 -14.81 -4.17 -19.57
N SER A 32 -14.29 -5.38 -19.81
CA SER A 32 -12.94 -5.57 -20.34
C SER A 32 -12.89 -6.74 -21.33
N VAL A 33 -12.12 -6.57 -22.41
CA VAL A 33 -11.86 -7.66 -23.36
C VAL A 33 -10.91 -8.65 -22.70
N THR A 34 -11.41 -9.82 -22.35
CA THR A 34 -10.62 -10.87 -21.68
C THR A 34 -10.61 -12.18 -22.47
N ASN A 35 -9.51 -12.91 -22.33
CA ASN A 35 -9.37 -14.25 -22.89
C ASN A 35 -9.77 -15.36 -21.92
N ARG A 36 -10.22 -15.03 -20.70
CA ARG A 36 -10.66 -16.02 -19.71
C ARG A 36 -11.88 -16.79 -20.21
N LEU A 37 -11.79 -18.12 -20.19
CA LEU A 37 -12.88 -19.00 -20.63
C LEU A 37 -14.17 -18.78 -19.82
N SER A 38 -14.06 -18.54 -18.51
CA SER A 38 -15.23 -18.25 -17.67
C SER A 38 -15.99 -17.00 -18.12
N HIS A 39 -15.28 -15.94 -18.53
CA HIS A 39 -15.91 -14.73 -19.03
C HIS A 39 -16.54 -14.94 -20.41
N LYS A 40 -15.88 -15.68 -21.31
CA LYS A 40 -16.45 -16.06 -22.62
C LYS A 40 -17.73 -16.88 -22.46
N PHE A 41 -17.77 -17.78 -21.49
CA PHE A 41 -18.97 -18.55 -21.16
C PHE A 41 -20.09 -17.64 -20.63
N SER A 42 -19.80 -16.72 -19.72
CA SER A 42 -20.79 -15.74 -19.25
C SER A 42 -21.36 -14.88 -20.38
N ILE A 43 -20.49 -14.40 -21.29
CA ILE A 43 -20.90 -13.63 -22.48
C ILE A 43 -21.80 -14.48 -23.38
N TYR A 44 -21.44 -15.74 -23.62
CA TYR A 44 -22.23 -16.68 -24.40
C TYR A 44 -23.64 -16.86 -23.81
N VAL A 45 -23.75 -17.19 -22.51
CA VAL A 45 -25.05 -17.41 -21.85
C VAL A 45 -25.90 -16.15 -21.89
N LEU A 46 -25.31 -15.00 -21.55
CA LEU A 46 -26.01 -13.73 -21.49
C LEU A 46 -26.59 -13.33 -22.85
N PHE A 47 -25.75 -13.31 -23.89
CA PHE A 47 -26.18 -12.88 -25.21
C PHE A 47 -27.04 -13.92 -25.94
N SER A 48 -26.88 -15.22 -25.65
CA SER A 48 -27.82 -16.24 -26.13
C SER A 48 -29.20 -16.03 -25.54
N SER A 49 -29.30 -15.72 -24.23
CA SER A 49 -30.58 -15.37 -23.59
C SER A 49 -31.21 -14.13 -24.23
N PHE A 50 -30.42 -13.09 -24.50
CA PHE A 50 -30.90 -11.89 -25.19
C PHE A 50 -31.36 -12.17 -26.62
N CYS A 51 -30.65 -13.02 -27.37
CA CYS A 51 -31.05 -13.42 -28.71
C CYS A 51 -32.38 -14.20 -28.69
N ILE A 52 -32.55 -15.14 -27.76
CA ILE A 52 -33.82 -15.87 -27.58
C ILE A 52 -34.96 -14.92 -27.22
N LEU A 53 -34.74 -14.01 -26.25
CA LEU A 53 -35.72 -12.99 -25.87
C LEU A 53 -36.11 -12.07 -27.04
N GLY A 54 -35.15 -11.71 -27.90
CA GLY A 54 -35.41 -10.92 -29.10
C GLY A 54 -36.32 -11.60 -30.11
N THR A 55 -36.43 -12.94 -30.07
CA THR A 55 -37.40 -13.72 -30.86
C THR A 55 -38.80 -13.63 -30.26
N TYR A 56 -38.91 -13.81 -28.94
CA TYR A 56 -40.20 -13.76 -28.23
C TYR A 56 -40.82 -12.37 -28.18
N PHE A 57 -39.99 -11.33 -28.12
CA PHE A 57 -40.43 -9.95 -28.24
C PHE A 57 -40.53 -9.49 -29.69
N GLY A 58 -40.47 -10.36 -30.69
CA GLY A 58 -40.69 -9.97 -32.09
C GLY A 58 -42.17 -9.79 -32.44
N LEU A 59 -42.44 -9.13 -33.55
CA LEU A 59 -43.78 -9.00 -34.14
C LEU A 59 -43.99 -10.07 -35.21
N GLN A 60 -45.10 -10.80 -35.13
CA GLN A 60 -45.51 -11.72 -36.19
C GLN A 60 -46.12 -10.97 -37.37
N ILE A 61 -45.61 -11.24 -38.57
CA ILE A 61 -46.08 -10.67 -39.85
C ILE A 61 -46.04 -11.81 -40.87
N ASP A 62 -47.20 -12.20 -41.41
CA ASP A 62 -47.33 -13.18 -42.50
C ASP A 62 -46.45 -14.44 -42.32
N ASP A 63 -46.56 -15.11 -41.16
CA ASP A 63 -45.76 -16.29 -40.73
C ASP A 63 -44.24 -16.09 -40.54
N ALA A 64 -43.78 -14.84 -40.57
CA ALA A 64 -42.43 -14.44 -40.19
C ALA A 64 -42.43 -13.60 -38.91
N ILE A 65 -41.24 -13.42 -38.30
CA ILE A 65 -41.07 -12.67 -37.06
C ILE A 65 -40.09 -11.53 -37.30
N ALA A 66 -40.58 -10.30 -37.32
CA ALA A 66 -39.75 -9.09 -37.25
C ALA A 66 -39.22 -8.96 -35.81
N ASN A 67 -37.91 -9.01 -35.62
CA ASN A 67 -37.31 -9.33 -34.33
C ASN A 67 -36.11 -8.45 -34.00
N THR A 68 -35.63 -8.54 -32.76
CA THR A 68 -34.46 -7.80 -32.27
C THR A 68 -33.25 -8.70 -31.95
N ARG A 69 -33.19 -9.89 -32.58
CA ARG A 69 -32.16 -10.91 -32.31
C ARG A 69 -30.73 -10.46 -32.61
N ALA A 70 -30.57 -9.61 -33.61
CA ALA A 70 -29.25 -9.14 -34.04
C ALA A 70 -28.50 -8.40 -32.93
N ILE A 71 -29.20 -7.71 -32.02
CA ILE A 71 -28.56 -7.07 -30.87
C ILE A 71 -27.83 -8.11 -30.02
N GLY A 72 -28.45 -9.27 -29.75
CA GLY A 72 -27.82 -10.36 -29.01
C GLY A 72 -26.64 -10.98 -29.77
N ALA A 73 -26.84 -11.33 -31.04
CA ALA A 73 -25.83 -12.00 -31.86
C ALA A 73 -24.59 -11.12 -32.11
N VAL A 74 -24.80 -9.90 -32.63
CA VAL A 74 -23.71 -8.95 -32.94
C VAL A 74 -22.93 -8.59 -31.68
N MET A 75 -23.59 -8.30 -30.57
CA MET A 75 -22.91 -7.95 -29.32
C MET A 75 -22.16 -9.15 -28.72
N GLY A 76 -22.73 -10.36 -28.79
CA GLY A 76 -22.05 -11.59 -28.41
C GLY A 76 -20.73 -11.80 -29.17
N GLY A 77 -20.74 -11.53 -30.48
CA GLY A 77 -19.54 -11.53 -31.31
C GLY A 77 -18.57 -10.41 -30.96
N LEU A 78 -19.07 -9.19 -30.79
CA LEU A 78 -18.24 -8.01 -30.55
C LEU A 78 -17.47 -8.08 -29.22
N PHE A 79 -18.04 -8.71 -28.19
CA PHE A 79 -17.38 -8.89 -26.88
C PHE A 79 -16.66 -10.23 -26.73
N GLY A 80 -17.22 -11.31 -27.28
CA GLY A 80 -16.69 -12.66 -27.11
C GLY A 80 -15.77 -13.16 -28.24
N GLY A 81 -15.65 -12.37 -29.32
CA GLY A 81 -14.93 -12.76 -30.54
C GLY A 81 -15.72 -13.72 -31.44
N PRO A 82 -15.13 -14.18 -32.54
CA PRO A 82 -15.84 -14.93 -33.58
C PRO A 82 -16.39 -16.28 -33.11
N VAL A 83 -15.69 -16.96 -32.21
CA VAL A 83 -16.15 -18.27 -31.69
C VAL A 83 -17.39 -18.10 -30.82
N VAL A 84 -17.39 -17.12 -29.92
CA VAL A 84 -18.56 -16.84 -29.06
C VAL A 84 -19.70 -16.25 -29.88
N GLY A 85 -19.41 -15.34 -30.81
CA GLY A 85 -20.40 -14.78 -31.73
C GLY A 85 -21.09 -15.85 -32.57
N PHE A 86 -20.32 -16.80 -33.13
CA PHE A 86 -20.87 -17.97 -33.80
C PHE A 86 -21.78 -18.78 -32.88
N ALA A 87 -21.32 -19.10 -31.66
CA ALA A 87 -22.10 -19.91 -30.73
C ALA A 87 -23.42 -19.22 -30.31
N VAL A 88 -23.38 -17.92 -30.01
CA VAL A 88 -24.57 -17.12 -29.67
C VAL A 88 -25.53 -17.08 -30.86
N GLY A 89 -25.02 -16.73 -32.05
CA GLY A 89 -25.82 -16.63 -33.26
C GLY A 89 -26.45 -17.97 -33.67
N PHE A 90 -25.69 -19.06 -33.56
CA PHE A 90 -26.18 -20.42 -33.80
C PHE A 90 -27.26 -20.81 -32.79
N THR A 91 -27.08 -20.51 -31.51
CA THR A 91 -28.07 -20.84 -30.47
C THR A 91 -29.38 -20.08 -30.70
N GLY A 92 -29.31 -18.78 -30.95
CA GLY A 92 -30.49 -17.96 -31.25
C GLY A 92 -31.15 -18.31 -32.59
N GLY A 93 -30.34 -18.63 -33.60
CA GLY A 93 -30.81 -19.08 -34.91
C GLY A 93 -31.54 -20.43 -34.85
N MET A 94 -30.97 -21.41 -34.12
CA MET A 94 -31.60 -22.71 -33.89
C MET A 94 -32.89 -22.59 -33.09
N HIS A 95 -32.94 -21.71 -32.08
CA HIS A 95 -34.18 -21.44 -31.36
C HIS A 95 -35.26 -20.85 -32.26
N ARG A 96 -34.90 -19.93 -33.18
CA ARG A 96 -35.87 -19.43 -34.17
C ARG A 96 -36.31 -20.52 -35.14
N TYR A 97 -35.39 -21.41 -35.55
CA TYR A 97 -35.69 -22.51 -36.46
C TYR A 97 -36.76 -23.45 -35.90
N THR A 98 -36.70 -23.78 -34.61
CA THR A 98 -37.69 -24.68 -33.98
C THR A 98 -39.11 -24.10 -33.92
N LEU A 99 -39.28 -22.78 -34.08
CA LEU A 99 -40.58 -22.12 -34.16
C LEU A 99 -41.24 -22.23 -35.55
N GLY A 100 -40.51 -22.69 -36.57
CA GLY A 100 -41.03 -22.92 -37.92
C GLY A 100 -41.38 -21.65 -38.72
N GLY A 101 -42.02 -21.84 -39.87
CA GLY A 101 -42.37 -20.77 -40.82
C GLY A 101 -41.38 -20.66 -41.98
N PHE A 102 -41.78 -20.09 -43.11
CA PHE A 102 -41.02 -20.16 -44.37
C PHE A 102 -39.64 -19.44 -44.35
N THR A 103 -39.35 -18.68 -43.30
CA THR A 103 -38.08 -17.96 -43.07
C THR A 103 -37.18 -18.62 -42.04
N ASP A 104 -37.54 -19.77 -41.49
CA ASP A 104 -36.86 -20.45 -40.39
C ASP A 104 -35.37 -20.74 -40.66
N VAL A 105 -35.03 -21.42 -41.76
CA VAL A 105 -33.67 -21.76 -42.17
C VAL A 105 -32.87 -20.50 -42.49
N ALA A 106 -33.48 -19.55 -43.20
CA ALA A 106 -32.83 -18.29 -43.55
C ALA A 106 -32.47 -17.49 -42.29
N CYS A 107 -33.39 -17.44 -41.32
CA CYS A 107 -33.19 -16.79 -40.03
C CYS A 107 -32.14 -17.49 -39.14
N ALA A 108 -31.99 -18.80 -39.25
CA ALA A 108 -30.95 -19.53 -38.52
C ALA A 108 -29.55 -19.20 -39.06
N ILE A 109 -29.42 -19.18 -40.39
CA ILE A 109 -28.18 -18.82 -41.09
C ILE A 109 -27.84 -17.35 -40.85
N SER A 110 -28.81 -16.44 -41.01
CA SER A 110 -28.58 -15.01 -40.86
C SER A 110 -28.13 -14.62 -39.46
N THR A 111 -28.80 -15.13 -38.41
CA THR A 111 -28.44 -14.82 -37.02
C THR A 111 -27.07 -15.38 -36.63
N THR A 112 -26.68 -16.53 -37.20
CA THR A 112 -25.31 -17.04 -37.07
C THR A 112 -24.30 -16.11 -37.75
N ALA A 113 -24.62 -15.62 -38.96
CA ALA A 113 -23.78 -14.70 -39.71
C ALA A 113 -23.61 -13.35 -38.98
N GLU A 114 -24.68 -12.78 -38.40
CA GLU A 114 -24.64 -11.57 -37.59
C GLU A 114 -23.63 -11.69 -36.43
N GLY A 115 -23.66 -12.81 -35.71
CA GLY A 115 -22.73 -13.06 -34.60
C GLY A 115 -21.28 -13.20 -35.07
N VAL A 116 -21.05 -13.85 -36.21
CA VAL A 116 -19.72 -13.94 -36.84
C VAL A 116 -19.23 -12.57 -37.30
N ILE A 117 -20.09 -11.73 -37.90
CA ILE A 117 -19.76 -10.36 -38.32
C ILE A 117 -19.28 -9.54 -37.12
N GLY A 118 -20.03 -9.57 -36.00
CA GLY A 118 -19.61 -8.92 -34.75
C GLY A 118 -18.24 -9.43 -34.26
N GLY A 119 -18.01 -10.74 -34.34
CA GLY A 119 -16.75 -11.36 -33.96
C GLY A 119 -15.56 -11.08 -34.88
N ILE A 120 -15.78 -10.91 -36.18
CA ILE A 120 -14.75 -10.46 -37.11
C ILE A 120 -14.35 -9.01 -36.79
N MET A 121 -15.34 -8.15 -36.50
CA MET A 121 -15.07 -6.77 -36.09
C MET A 121 -14.30 -6.70 -34.76
N HIS A 122 -14.60 -7.60 -33.81
CA HIS A 122 -13.81 -7.78 -32.59
C HIS A 122 -12.33 -8.03 -32.91
N LEU A 123 -12.04 -9.00 -33.78
CA LEU A 123 -10.66 -9.30 -34.20
C LEU A 123 -10.00 -8.12 -34.92
N TYR A 124 -10.74 -7.45 -35.82
CA TYR A 124 -10.21 -6.32 -36.58
C TYR A 124 -9.76 -5.17 -35.67
N PHE A 125 -10.58 -4.78 -34.69
CA PHE A 125 -10.23 -3.71 -33.76
C PHE A 125 -9.13 -4.12 -32.77
N LEU A 126 -9.07 -5.39 -32.37
CA LEU A 126 -7.98 -5.92 -31.55
C LEU A 126 -6.63 -5.87 -32.28
N HIS A 127 -6.57 -6.35 -33.53
CA HIS A 127 -5.34 -6.33 -34.33
C HIS A 127 -4.84 -4.92 -34.61
N LYS A 128 -5.74 -3.94 -34.76
CA LYS A 128 -5.38 -2.52 -34.93
C LYS A 128 -5.05 -1.80 -33.62
N GLY A 129 -5.08 -2.50 -32.47
CA GLY A 129 -4.86 -1.88 -31.15
C GLY A 129 -5.95 -0.90 -30.72
N LYS A 130 -7.11 -0.87 -31.39
CA LYS A 130 -8.21 0.08 -31.16
C LYS A 130 -9.33 -0.52 -30.30
N LYS A 131 -8.99 -1.09 -29.13
CA LYS A 131 -9.95 -1.78 -28.24
C LYS A 131 -11.11 -0.89 -27.79
N GLU A 132 -10.87 0.39 -27.55
CA GLU A 132 -11.92 1.34 -27.12
C GLU A 132 -13.03 1.51 -28.16
N GLN A 133 -12.77 1.26 -29.45
CA GLN A 133 -13.79 1.37 -30.50
C GLN A 133 -14.86 0.28 -30.39
N LEU A 134 -14.58 -0.85 -29.72
CA LEU A 134 -15.57 -1.89 -29.43
C LEU A 134 -16.66 -1.40 -28.48
N PHE A 135 -16.37 -0.35 -27.70
CA PHE A 135 -17.27 0.23 -26.73
C PHE A 135 -17.96 1.51 -27.25
N ASN A 136 -17.68 1.92 -28.49
CA ASN A 136 -18.23 3.15 -29.06
C ASN A 136 -19.63 2.88 -29.66
N PRO A 137 -20.70 3.53 -29.16
CA PRO A 137 -22.06 3.35 -29.66
C PRO A 137 -22.21 3.55 -31.17
N LEU A 138 -21.48 4.50 -31.76
CA LEU A 138 -21.53 4.75 -33.20
C LEU A 138 -20.91 3.61 -34.01
N VAL A 139 -19.84 3.00 -33.52
CA VAL A 139 -19.23 1.84 -34.18
C VAL A 139 -20.19 0.66 -34.13
N VAL A 140 -20.78 0.39 -32.97
CA VAL A 140 -21.78 -0.68 -32.79
C VAL A 140 -22.98 -0.48 -33.70
N PHE A 141 -23.45 0.76 -33.85
CA PHE A 141 -24.51 1.11 -34.80
C PHE A 141 -24.16 0.65 -36.22
N TYR A 142 -22.99 1.02 -36.74
CA TYR A 142 -22.60 0.67 -38.12
C TYR A 142 -22.36 -0.83 -38.30
N VAL A 143 -21.77 -1.51 -37.32
CA VAL A 143 -21.56 -2.96 -37.39
C VAL A 143 -22.91 -3.69 -37.44
N THR A 144 -23.86 -3.28 -36.60
CA THR A 144 -25.21 -3.86 -36.58
C THR A 144 -25.98 -3.54 -37.84
N PHE A 145 -25.86 -2.32 -38.36
CA PHE A 145 -26.46 -1.92 -39.64
C PHE A 145 -26.01 -2.81 -40.79
N VAL A 146 -24.70 -3.05 -40.91
CA VAL A 146 -24.15 -3.94 -41.94
C VAL A 146 -24.62 -5.38 -41.73
N ALA A 147 -24.64 -5.87 -40.49
CA ALA A 147 -25.12 -7.22 -40.17
C ALA A 147 -26.59 -7.42 -40.56
N GLU A 148 -27.46 -6.44 -40.29
CA GLU A 148 -28.87 -6.46 -40.67
C GLU A 148 -29.06 -6.41 -42.20
N VAL A 149 -28.28 -5.61 -42.91
CA VAL A 149 -28.31 -5.60 -44.39
C VAL A 149 -27.95 -6.98 -44.94
N VAL A 150 -26.90 -7.62 -44.38
CA VAL A 150 -26.51 -8.98 -44.75
C VAL A 150 -27.62 -9.98 -44.44
N GLN A 151 -28.30 -9.84 -43.29
CA GLN A 151 -29.44 -10.67 -42.94
C GLN A 151 -30.58 -10.57 -43.97
N MET A 152 -30.96 -9.35 -44.38
CA MET A 152 -32.02 -9.17 -45.38
C MET A 152 -31.66 -9.83 -46.72
N LEU A 153 -30.39 -9.76 -47.13
CA LEU A 153 -29.90 -10.45 -48.32
C LEU A 153 -29.95 -11.97 -48.19
N ILE A 154 -29.55 -12.51 -47.02
CA ILE A 154 -29.63 -13.95 -46.75
C ILE A 154 -31.09 -14.43 -46.81
N ILE A 155 -32.03 -13.66 -46.27
CA ILE A 155 -33.46 -13.99 -46.34
C ILE A 155 -33.93 -14.09 -47.79
N LEU A 156 -33.61 -13.12 -48.64
CA LEU A 156 -33.98 -13.15 -50.07
C LEU A 156 -33.38 -14.32 -50.84
N ILE A 157 -32.18 -14.77 -50.48
CA ILE A 157 -31.48 -15.86 -51.17
C ILE A 157 -32.00 -17.24 -50.71
N VAL A 158 -32.29 -17.40 -49.42
CA VAL A 158 -32.53 -18.70 -48.80
C VAL A 158 -34.02 -19.01 -48.63
N ALA A 159 -34.85 -18.02 -48.27
CA ALA A 159 -36.27 -18.24 -48.01
C ALA A 159 -37.05 -18.49 -49.31
N LYS A 160 -37.93 -19.49 -49.32
CA LYS A 160 -38.78 -19.84 -50.46
C LYS A 160 -40.25 -19.95 -50.02
N PRO A 161 -41.22 -19.51 -50.85
CA PRO A 161 -41.07 -18.94 -52.20
C PRO A 161 -40.53 -17.49 -52.20
N PHE A 162 -39.81 -17.12 -53.26
CA PHE A 162 -39.12 -15.82 -53.36
C PHE A 162 -40.08 -14.64 -53.29
N ASP A 163 -41.27 -14.75 -53.89
CA ASP A 163 -42.25 -13.66 -53.90
C ASP A 163 -42.68 -13.27 -52.47
N GLN A 164 -42.90 -14.26 -51.60
CA GLN A 164 -43.23 -14.03 -50.19
C GLN A 164 -42.02 -13.46 -49.43
N ALA A 165 -40.81 -13.95 -49.70
CA ALA A 165 -39.59 -13.42 -49.09
C ALA A 165 -39.34 -11.95 -49.48
N TYR A 166 -39.58 -11.58 -50.74
CA TYR A 166 -39.44 -10.21 -51.23
C TYR A 166 -40.46 -9.27 -50.61
N THR A 167 -41.74 -9.67 -50.54
CA THR A 167 -42.77 -8.88 -49.87
C THR A 167 -42.45 -8.67 -48.39
N LEU A 168 -42.01 -9.73 -47.70
CA LEU A 168 -41.61 -9.65 -46.31
C LEU A 168 -40.45 -8.67 -46.12
N VAL A 169 -39.34 -8.85 -46.84
CA VAL A 169 -38.15 -8.00 -46.73
C VAL A 169 -38.49 -6.54 -47.06
N SER A 170 -39.31 -6.30 -48.08
CA SER A 170 -39.77 -4.94 -48.43
C SER A 170 -40.53 -4.25 -47.29
N ASN A 171 -41.28 -5.03 -46.48
CA ASN A 171 -42.05 -4.52 -45.35
C ASN A 171 -41.19 -4.33 -44.08
N ILE A 172 -40.22 -5.22 -43.83
CA ILE A 172 -39.49 -5.27 -42.55
C ILE A 172 -38.08 -4.69 -42.60
N ALA A 173 -37.45 -4.56 -43.79
CA ALA A 173 -36.03 -4.20 -43.89
C ALA A 173 -35.72 -2.86 -43.22
N ALA A 174 -36.37 -1.77 -43.63
CA ALA A 174 -36.11 -0.46 -43.05
C ALA A 174 -36.43 -0.39 -41.54
N PRO A 175 -37.60 -0.87 -41.05
CA PRO A 175 -37.89 -0.90 -39.63
C PRO A 175 -36.89 -1.70 -38.79
N MET A 176 -36.51 -2.90 -39.22
CA MET A 176 -35.59 -3.77 -38.46
C MET A 176 -34.16 -3.24 -38.48
N ILE A 177 -33.64 -2.83 -39.64
CA ILE A 177 -32.30 -2.27 -39.76
C ILE A 177 -32.15 -1.08 -38.81
N ILE A 178 -33.13 -0.16 -38.80
CA ILE A 178 -33.09 1.04 -37.94
C ILE A 178 -33.22 0.63 -36.47
N ALA A 179 -34.25 -0.15 -36.11
CA ALA A 179 -34.50 -0.52 -34.72
C ALA A 179 -33.34 -1.30 -34.09
N ASN A 180 -32.78 -2.29 -34.80
CA ASN A 180 -31.69 -3.10 -34.27
C ASN A 180 -30.38 -2.34 -34.18
N SER A 181 -30.06 -1.49 -35.17
CA SER A 181 -28.86 -0.65 -35.14
C SER A 181 -28.91 0.39 -34.02
N VAL A 182 -30.04 1.08 -33.87
CA VAL A 182 -30.26 2.04 -32.77
C VAL A 182 -30.26 1.32 -31.42
N GLY A 183 -30.94 0.18 -31.31
CA GLY A 183 -31.01 -0.61 -30.09
C GLY A 183 -29.65 -1.12 -29.62
N ALA A 184 -28.82 -1.63 -30.53
CA ALA A 184 -27.46 -2.03 -30.21
C ALA A 184 -26.59 -0.83 -29.78
N ALA A 185 -26.74 0.33 -30.41
CA ALA A 185 -26.04 1.55 -30.02
C ALA A 185 -26.47 2.05 -28.63
N LEU A 186 -27.77 2.04 -28.32
CA LEU A 186 -28.30 2.41 -27.00
C LEU A 186 -27.86 1.43 -25.91
N PHE A 187 -27.87 0.12 -26.21
CA PHE A 187 -27.33 -0.90 -25.33
C PHE A 187 -25.85 -0.66 -25.04
N MET A 188 -25.08 -0.30 -26.08
CA MET A 188 -23.67 0.08 -25.90
C MET A 188 -23.52 1.35 -25.07
N SER A 189 -24.38 2.36 -25.25
CA SER A 189 -24.38 3.56 -24.40
C SER A 189 -24.60 3.21 -22.93
N ILE A 190 -25.58 2.35 -22.63
CA ILE A 190 -25.85 1.88 -21.26
C ILE A 190 -24.62 1.16 -20.67
N LEU A 191 -23.98 0.31 -21.46
CA LEU A 191 -22.75 -0.38 -21.05
C LEU A 191 -21.59 0.58 -20.81
N GLN A 192 -21.41 1.56 -21.70
CA GLN A 192 -20.35 2.56 -21.60
C GLN A 192 -20.55 3.46 -20.37
N ASP A 193 -21.78 3.91 -20.10
CA ASP A 193 -22.11 4.67 -18.90
C ASP A 193 -21.76 3.87 -17.64
N ARG A 194 -22.11 2.57 -17.63
CA ARG A 194 -21.76 1.67 -16.52
C ARG A 194 -20.26 1.51 -16.32
N LYS A 195 -19.52 1.28 -17.39
CA LYS A 195 -18.05 1.19 -17.36
C LYS A 195 -17.44 2.49 -16.84
N THR A 196 -17.87 3.63 -17.37
CA THR A 196 -17.37 4.96 -17.00
C THR A 196 -17.62 5.25 -15.52
N ILE A 197 -18.83 4.99 -15.03
CA ILE A 197 -19.17 5.11 -13.61
C ILE A 197 -18.24 4.25 -12.75
N PHE A 198 -18.01 2.99 -13.13
CA PHE A 198 -17.13 2.07 -12.39
C PHE A 198 -15.65 2.53 -12.36
N GLU A 199 -15.15 3.03 -13.50
CA GLU A 199 -13.79 3.57 -13.61
C GLU A 199 -13.62 4.86 -12.80
N GLU A 200 -14.59 5.77 -12.84
CA GLU A 200 -14.59 7.03 -12.08
C GLU A 200 -14.59 6.78 -10.56
N TYR A 201 -15.37 5.80 -10.08
CA TYR A 201 -15.33 5.36 -8.68
C TYR A 201 -13.93 4.86 -8.28
N SER A 202 -13.28 4.06 -9.13
CA SER A 202 -11.95 3.50 -8.86
C SER A 202 -10.83 4.56 -8.91
N ALA A 203 -10.93 5.50 -9.85
CA ALA A 203 -9.96 6.58 -10.01
C ALA A 203 -10.04 7.59 -8.86
N THR A 204 -11.25 8.00 -8.47
CA THR A 204 -11.47 8.91 -7.34
C THR A 204 -10.91 8.33 -6.05
N PHE A 205 -11.12 7.04 -5.84
CA PHE A 205 -10.60 6.32 -4.70
C PHE A 205 -9.05 6.29 -4.68
N SER A 206 -8.43 5.92 -5.80
CA SER A 206 -6.97 5.87 -5.92
C SER A 206 -6.33 7.25 -5.69
N ARG A 207 -6.97 8.31 -6.21
CA ARG A 207 -6.53 9.69 -6.01
C ARG A 207 -6.60 10.11 -4.53
N ARG A 208 -7.67 9.77 -3.82
CA ARG A 208 -7.80 10.07 -2.37
C ARG A 208 -6.71 9.35 -1.56
N ALA A 209 -6.46 8.08 -1.84
CA ALA A 209 -5.39 7.33 -1.18
C ALA A 209 -4.02 7.99 -1.39
N LEU A 210 -3.71 8.40 -2.62
CA LEU A 210 -2.46 9.08 -2.96
C LEU A 210 -2.34 10.45 -2.29
N ASN A 211 -3.42 11.25 -2.27
CA ASN A 211 -3.45 12.53 -1.56
C ASN A 211 -3.22 12.36 -0.06
N ILE A 212 -3.83 11.36 0.57
CA ILE A 212 -3.60 11.05 1.99
C ILE A 212 -2.14 10.72 2.21
N ALA A 213 -1.55 9.86 1.37
CA ALA A 213 -0.15 9.50 1.44
C ALA A 213 0.73 10.76 1.34
N GLU A 214 0.59 11.56 0.29
CA GLU A 214 1.37 12.78 0.03
C GLU A 214 1.27 13.78 1.19
N ARG A 215 0.06 14.07 1.67
CA ARG A 215 -0.17 15.00 2.77
C ARG A 215 0.33 14.47 4.13
N SER A 216 0.49 13.15 4.26
CA SER A 216 0.91 12.50 5.51
C SER A 216 2.42 12.30 5.61
N VAL A 217 3.18 12.43 4.52
CA VAL A 217 4.63 12.20 4.50
C VAL A 217 5.34 13.13 5.48
N GLY A 218 6.21 12.55 6.31
CA GLY A 218 7.08 13.29 7.23
C GLY A 218 6.43 13.67 8.56
N ILE A 219 5.10 13.58 8.69
CA ILE A 219 4.41 13.96 9.94
C ILE A 219 4.75 12.99 11.08
N LEU A 220 4.74 11.69 10.81
CA LEU A 220 4.98 10.66 11.82
C LEU A 220 6.47 10.39 12.09
N VAL A 221 7.37 10.89 11.23
CA VAL A 221 8.82 10.80 11.43
C VAL A 221 9.26 11.54 12.71
N HIS A 222 8.52 12.58 13.10
CA HIS A 222 8.75 13.33 14.34
C HIS A 222 8.13 12.67 15.59
N GLY A 223 7.65 11.43 15.48
CA GLY A 223 7.16 10.63 16.59
C GLY A 223 5.65 10.38 16.57
N PHE A 224 5.26 9.22 17.08
CA PHE A 224 3.87 8.80 17.22
C PHE A 224 3.25 9.36 18.51
N ASN A 225 2.78 10.60 18.44
CA ASN A 225 2.20 11.34 19.55
C ASN A 225 0.85 12.00 19.17
N SER A 226 0.18 12.61 20.14
CA SER A 226 -1.16 13.18 19.96
C SER A 226 -1.22 14.31 18.93
N ASP A 227 -0.20 15.16 18.84
CA ASP A 227 -0.14 16.28 17.89
C ASP A 227 -0.02 15.78 16.45
N ASN A 228 0.90 14.86 16.20
CA ASN A 228 1.12 14.28 14.88
C ASN A 228 -0.06 13.39 14.46
N ALA A 229 -0.58 12.57 15.38
CA ALA A 229 -1.78 11.77 15.14
C ALA A 229 -2.99 12.65 14.80
N SER A 230 -3.14 13.82 15.44
CA SER A 230 -4.26 14.74 15.15
C SER A 230 -4.18 15.34 13.75
N LYS A 231 -2.97 15.63 13.24
CA LYS A 231 -2.77 16.07 11.86
C LYS A 231 -3.14 14.97 10.87
N ILE A 232 -2.68 13.74 11.08
CA ILE A 232 -3.00 12.58 10.24
C ILE A 232 -4.50 12.29 10.24
N ALA A 233 -5.13 12.24 11.42
CA ALA A 233 -6.56 11.98 11.54
C ALA A 233 -7.39 13.02 10.78
N ARG A 234 -6.96 14.28 10.78
CA ARG A 234 -7.61 15.36 10.03
C ARG A 234 -7.46 15.19 8.51
N ILE A 235 -6.26 14.88 8.03
CA ILE A 235 -6.01 14.59 6.61
C ILE A 235 -6.91 13.46 6.13
N ILE A 236 -6.94 12.35 6.88
CA ILE A 236 -7.75 11.18 6.53
C ILE A 236 -9.24 11.55 6.55
N TYR A 237 -9.70 12.29 7.56
CA TYR A 237 -11.08 12.75 7.65
C TYR A 237 -11.50 13.60 6.44
N GLU A 238 -10.66 14.57 6.04
CA GLU A 238 -10.91 15.46 4.90
C GLU A 238 -10.95 14.71 3.56
N GLU A 239 -10.05 13.76 3.34
CA GLU A 239 -9.94 13.04 2.06
C GLU A 239 -10.94 11.88 1.93
N THR A 240 -11.27 11.21 3.04
CA THR A 240 -12.16 10.03 3.02
C THR A 240 -13.64 10.38 3.20
N ASN A 241 -13.96 11.52 3.83
CA ASN A 241 -15.33 11.94 4.15
C ASN A 241 -16.12 10.90 4.96
N VAL A 242 -15.42 10.23 5.88
CA VAL A 242 -15.99 9.30 6.85
C VAL A 242 -16.65 10.06 8.00
N GLY A 243 -17.52 9.40 8.75
CA GLY A 243 -18.18 9.99 9.91
C GLY A 243 -17.22 10.42 11.02
N ALA A 244 -16.16 9.63 11.28
CA ALA A 244 -15.07 10.03 12.17
C ALA A 244 -13.79 9.23 11.91
N VAL A 245 -12.65 9.77 12.33
CA VAL A 245 -11.34 9.10 12.35
C VAL A 245 -10.79 9.14 13.77
N ALA A 246 -10.28 8.03 14.27
CA ALA A 246 -9.55 7.98 15.52
C ALA A 246 -8.20 7.27 15.36
N ILE A 247 -7.20 7.74 16.09
CA ILE A 247 -5.89 7.08 16.20
C ILE A 247 -5.62 6.86 17.68
N THR A 248 -5.17 5.66 18.04
CA THR A 248 -4.80 5.29 19.41
C THR A 248 -3.39 4.75 19.43
N ASP A 249 -2.72 4.89 20.57
CA ASP A 249 -1.60 4.01 20.92
C ASP A 249 -2.17 2.74 21.58
N ARG A 250 -1.37 2.04 22.39
CA ARG A 250 -1.80 0.85 23.14
C ARG A 250 -2.69 1.15 24.35
N GLU A 251 -2.68 2.37 24.85
CA GLU A 251 -3.30 2.72 26.14
C GLU A 251 -4.48 3.67 25.96
N LYS A 252 -4.34 4.66 25.08
CA LYS A 252 -5.20 5.85 25.02
C LYS A 252 -5.44 6.36 23.60
N ILE A 253 -6.42 7.27 23.50
CA ILE A 253 -6.77 7.96 22.26
C ILE A 253 -5.77 9.10 22.00
N LEU A 254 -5.00 8.99 20.92
CA LEU A 254 -4.06 10.03 20.47
C LEU A 254 -4.75 11.11 19.64
N ALA A 255 -5.76 10.74 18.85
CA ALA A 255 -6.51 11.69 18.04
C ALA A 255 -7.94 11.21 17.79
N PHE A 256 -8.86 12.16 17.67
CA PHE A 256 -10.24 11.91 17.25
C PHE A 256 -10.78 13.11 16.47
N VAL A 257 -11.30 12.88 15.27
CA VAL A 257 -11.86 13.92 14.39
C VAL A 257 -13.19 13.44 13.82
N GLY A 258 -14.25 14.25 13.94
CA GLY A 258 -15.57 13.97 13.35
C GLY A 258 -16.69 13.76 14.38
N ILE A 259 -17.72 13.01 13.99
CA ILE A 259 -18.91 12.72 14.78
C ILE A 259 -18.52 11.98 16.06
N GLY A 260 -18.93 12.49 17.22
CA GLY A 260 -18.60 11.91 18.53
C GLY A 260 -17.41 12.57 19.24
N ALA A 261 -16.80 13.62 18.66
CA ALA A 261 -15.71 14.37 19.27
C ALA A 261 -16.10 15.08 20.59
N ASP A 262 -17.40 15.22 20.86
CA ASP A 262 -17.95 15.70 22.12
C ASP A 262 -17.62 14.77 23.30
N HIS A 263 -17.54 13.44 23.09
CA HIS A 263 -17.29 12.45 24.16
C HIS A 263 -16.07 11.55 23.94
N HIS A 264 -15.59 11.37 22.70
CA HIS A 264 -14.32 10.70 22.40
C HIS A 264 -13.12 11.66 22.58
N LYS A 265 -12.80 11.99 23.84
CA LYS A 265 -11.72 12.94 24.17
C LYS A 265 -10.33 12.31 24.06
N LEU A 266 -9.37 13.15 23.66
CA LEU A 266 -7.94 12.79 23.61
C LEU A 266 -7.42 12.41 25.01
N ASN A 267 -6.39 11.58 25.05
CA ASN A 267 -5.74 11.05 26.25
C ASN A 267 -6.63 10.22 27.19
N ARG A 268 -7.86 9.87 26.77
CA ARG A 268 -8.67 8.90 27.51
C ARG A 268 -8.22 7.47 27.20
N PRO A 269 -8.31 6.54 28.17
CA PRO A 269 -7.99 5.15 27.94
C PRO A 269 -8.92 4.52 26.89
N ILE A 270 -8.40 3.52 26.19
CA ILE A 270 -9.16 2.78 25.19
C ILE A 270 -10.28 1.98 25.89
N SER A 271 -11.53 2.30 25.56
CA SER A 271 -12.71 1.69 26.19
C SER A 271 -13.45 0.69 25.31
N SER A 272 -13.02 0.48 24.06
CA SER A 272 -13.68 -0.40 23.09
C SER A 272 -12.96 -1.74 23.01
N GLN A 273 -13.67 -2.82 23.31
CA GLN A 273 -13.12 -4.19 23.27
C GLN A 273 -12.60 -4.54 21.87
N SER A 274 -13.36 -4.19 20.83
CA SER A 274 -12.92 -4.39 19.44
C SER A 274 -11.64 -3.63 19.08
N THR A 275 -11.32 -2.51 19.74
CA THR A 275 -10.01 -1.86 19.55
C THR A 275 -8.89 -2.68 20.17
N LEU A 276 -9.12 -3.22 21.38
CA LEU A 276 -8.14 -4.06 22.09
C LEU A 276 -7.93 -5.39 21.37
N ASP A 277 -8.99 -6.03 20.90
CA ASP A 277 -8.92 -7.30 20.17
C ASP A 277 -8.12 -7.15 18.86
N SER A 278 -8.32 -6.05 18.13
CA SER A 278 -7.55 -5.76 16.92
C SER A 278 -6.05 -5.62 17.22
N MET A 279 -5.69 -4.98 18.35
CA MET A 279 -4.29 -4.86 18.74
C MET A 279 -3.68 -6.17 19.22
N ASN A 280 -4.40 -6.92 20.04
CA ASN A 280 -3.92 -8.16 20.66
C ASN A 280 -3.78 -9.30 19.65
N ASN A 281 -4.76 -9.41 18.74
CA ASN A 281 -4.76 -10.45 17.71
C ASN A 281 -4.02 -10.04 16.44
N ASN A 282 -3.65 -8.75 16.33
CA ASN A 282 -3.02 -8.18 15.15
C ASN A 282 -3.89 -8.28 13.87
N ASP A 283 -5.21 -8.25 14.06
CA ASP A 283 -6.19 -8.45 13.01
C ASP A 283 -6.98 -7.16 12.72
N ILE A 284 -7.41 -7.03 11.47
CA ILE A 284 -8.32 -5.96 11.05
C ILE A 284 -9.73 -6.36 11.48
N ILE A 285 -10.38 -5.50 12.26
CA ILE A 285 -11.74 -5.75 12.72
C ILE A 285 -12.71 -4.84 11.97
N TYR A 286 -13.70 -5.48 11.34
CA TYR A 286 -14.75 -4.81 10.60
C TYR A 286 -16.10 -4.96 11.31
N LEU A 287 -16.66 -3.82 11.71
CA LEU A 287 -17.99 -3.68 12.30
C LEU A 287 -18.90 -3.02 11.26
N ASP A 288 -19.71 -3.83 10.58
CA ASP A 288 -20.48 -3.46 9.38
C ASP A 288 -21.71 -2.58 9.64
N GLY A 289 -22.13 -2.44 10.90
CA GLY A 289 -23.33 -1.70 11.27
C GLY A 289 -24.65 -2.47 11.13
N LYS A 290 -24.60 -3.73 10.67
CA LYS A 290 -25.77 -4.58 10.44
C LYS A 290 -25.69 -5.86 11.28
N GLU A 291 -24.79 -6.78 10.94
CA GLU A 291 -24.59 -8.02 11.70
C GLU A 291 -23.74 -7.76 12.94
N ASN A 292 -22.70 -6.93 12.79
CA ASN A 292 -21.76 -6.54 13.83
C ASN A 292 -21.73 -5.02 13.95
N PRO A 293 -22.72 -4.39 14.62
CA PRO A 293 -22.77 -2.95 14.74
C PRO A 293 -21.72 -2.41 15.72
N TYR A 294 -21.14 -1.26 15.39
CA TYR A 294 -20.33 -0.52 16.36
C TYR A 294 -21.22 0.06 17.46
N GLN A 295 -20.85 -0.20 18.71
CA GLN A 295 -21.51 0.33 19.89
C GLN A 295 -20.49 1.13 20.71
N CYS A 296 -20.76 2.42 20.88
CA CYS A 296 -19.92 3.28 21.69
C CYS A 296 -20.05 2.90 23.17
N SER A 297 -18.93 2.59 23.83
CA SER A 297 -18.88 2.29 25.27
C SER A 297 -18.90 3.54 26.15
N ILE A 298 -18.77 4.74 25.58
CA ILE A 298 -18.67 6.00 26.31
C ILE A 298 -20.03 6.71 26.41
N SER A 299 -20.80 6.74 25.32
CA SER A 299 -22.08 7.47 25.25
C SER A 299 -23.13 6.68 24.48
N LYS A 300 -24.33 6.56 25.07
CA LYS A 300 -25.49 5.90 24.45
C LYS A 300 -26.04 6.70 23.26
N ASP A 301 -25.83 8.01 23.25
CA ASP A 301 -26.29 8.93 22.20
C ASP A 301 -25.32 9.03 21.01
N CYS A 302 -24.25 8.22 21.01
CA CYS A 302 -23.29 8.20 19.91
C CYS A 302 -23.97 7.81 18.58
N LYS A 303 -23.73 8.64 17.55
CA LYS A 303 -24.34 8.51 16.22
C LYS A 303 -23.55 7.58 15.29
N LEU A 304 -22.36 7.15 15.69
CA LEU A 304 -21.55 6.18 14.94
C LEU A 304 -22.21 4.79 15.00
N GLY A 305 -22.20 4.06 13.90
CA GLY A 305 -22.87 2.76 13.78
C GLY A 305 -21.98 1.64 13.23
N SER A 306 -20.88 1.98 12.58
CA SER A 306 -19.96 1.03 11.95
C SER A 306 -18.53 1.54 12.09
N ALA A 307 -17.57 0.62 12.11
CA ALA A 307 -16.16 0.94 12.29
C ALA A 307 -15.27 -0.05 11.55
N LEU A 308 -14.19 0.45 10.95
CA LEU A 308 -13.05 -0.33 10.49
C LEU A 308 -11.86 -0.01 11.39
N ILE A 309 -11.32 -1.03 12.04
CA ILE A 309 -10.24 -0.93 13.02
C ILE A 309 -9.03 -1.64 12.45
N ILE A 310 -7.92 -0.91 12.29
CA ILE A 310 -6.71 -1.41 11.64
C ILE A 310 -5.52 -1.21 12.57
N PRO A 311 -4.73 -2.25 12.87
CA PRO A 311 -3.54 -2.12 13.71
C PRO A 311 -2.45 -1.34 12.97
N LEU A 312 -1.77 -0.44 13.70
CA LEU A 312 -0.55 0.23 13.26
C LEU A 312 0.66 -0.52 13.82
N ARG A 313 1.67 -0.77 12.99
CA ARG A 313 2.80 -1.67 13.32
C ARG A 313 4.15 -0.98 13.22
N THR A 314 5.09 -1.39 14.06
CA THR A 314 6.52 -1.13 13.93
C THR A 314 7.23 -2.48 13.92
N GLY A 315 7.58 -2.97 12.72
CA GLY A 315 8.00 -4.37 12.55
C GLY A 315 6.84 -5.33 12.82
N ASP A 316 7.04 -6.32 13.69
CA ASP A 316 6.00 -7.27 14.10
C ASP A 316 5.14 -6.78 15.27
N GLU A 317 5.48 -5.64 15.86
CA GLU A 317 4.83 -5.12 17.05
C GLU A 317 3.69 -4.14 16.70
N VAL A 318 2.48 -4.38 17.21
CA VAL A 318 1.36 -3.44 17.08
C VAL A 318 1.53 -2.29 18.09
N ILE A 319 1.66 -1.07 17.62
CA ILE A 319 1.87 0.12 18.48
C ILE A 319 0.58 0.89 18.78
N GLY A 320 -0.51 0.56 18.09
CA GLY A 320 -1.78 1.28 18.21
C GLY A 320 -2.77 0.89 17.11
N THR A 321 -3.80 1.72 16.92
CA THR A 321 -4.80 1.52 15.86
C THR A 321 -5.14 2.81 15.13
N ILE A 322 -5.56 2.66 13.89
CA ILE A 322 -6.36 3.65 13.17
C ILE A 322 -7.79 3.11 13.01
N LYS A 323 -8.77 3.98 13.23
CA LYS A 323 -10.19 3.64 13.21
C LYS A 323 -10.96 4.61 12.32
N LEU A 324 -11.70 4.07 11.37
CA LEU A 324 -12.59 4.82 10.48
C LEU A 324 -14.04 4.47 10.81
N TYR A 325 -14.86 5.48 11.09
CA TYR A 325 -16.24 5.29 11.52
C TYR A 325 -17.23 5.86 10.50
N GLU A 326 -18.40 5.24 10.39
CA GLU A 326 -19.54 5.83 9.68
C GLU A 326 -20.77 5.95 10.60
N PRO A 327 -21.66 6.93 10.34
CA PRO A 327 -22.89 7.09 11.12
C PRO A 327 -23.90 5.96 10.88
N LYS A 328 -24.74 5.66 11.87
CA LYS A 328 -25.78 4.61 11.85
C LYS A 328 -26.71 4.60 10.62
N ARG A 329 -26.85 5.73 9.92
CA ARG A 329 -27.76 5.90 8.78
C ARG A 329 -27.09 5.73 7.41
N LYS A 330 -25.76 5.52 7.37
CA LYS A 330 -24.99 5.39 6.13
C LYS A 330 -24.43 3.98 6.08
N LEU A 331 -24.78 3.22 5.03
CA LEU A 331 -24.17 1.91 4.78
C LEU A 331 -22.67 2.11 4.54
N PHE A 332 -21.82 1.29 5.17
CA PHE A 332 -20.34 1.39 5.12
C PHE A 332 -19.75 0.99 3.74
N SER A 333 -20.42 1.34 2.65
CA SER A 333 -20.03 1.05 1.27
C SER A 333 -18.95 2.03 0.74
N THR A 334 -18.56 3.04 1.51
CA THR A 334 -17.67 4.13 1.06
C THR A 334 -16.22 4.01 1.52
N ILE A 335 -15.93 3.17 2.52
CA ILE A 335 -14.56 2.91 2.96
C ILE A 335 -14.11 1.63 2.25
N ASN A 336 -13.32 1.78 1.20
CA ASN A 336 -12.70 0.62 0.59
C ASN A 336 -11.50 0.19 1.44
N MET A 337 -11.63 -1.04 1.94
CA MET A 337 -10.74 -1.69 2.90
C MET A 337 -9.28 -1.67 2.43
N SER A 338 -9.05 -1.89 1.13
CA SER A 338 -7.70 -1.91 0.56
C SER A 338 -6.98 -0.56 0.66
N MET A 339 -7.69 0.58 0.63
CA MET A 339 -7.05 1.89 0.88
C MET A 339 -6.78 2.09 2.36
N ALA A 340 -7.72 1.74 3.22
CA ALA A 340 -7.53 1.92 4.66
C ALA A 340 -6.34 1.08 5.15
N GLU A 341 -6.22 -0.16 4.65
CA GLU A 341 -5.06 -1.04 4.81
C GLU A 341 -3.79 -0.41 4.26
N GLY A 342 -3.81 0.05 3.00
CA GLY A 342 -2.66 0.69 2.37
C GLY A 342 -2.18 1.93 3.13
N ILE A 343 -3.10 2.76 3.62
CA ILE A 343 -2.78 3.93 4.45
C ILE A 343 -2.19 3.47 5.79
N ALA A 344 -2.80 2.51 6.47
CA ALA A 344 -2.28 2.01 7.75
C ALA A 344 -0.88 1.42 7.60
N GLN A 345 -0.62 0.68 6.53
CA GLN A 345 0.70 0.13 6.22
C GLN A 345 1.72 1.22 5.90
N LEU A 346 1.32 2.27 5.17
CA LEU A 346 2.16 3.44 4.90
C LEU A 346 2.50 4.18 6.20
N LEU A 347 1.51 4.44 7.05
CA LEU A 347 1.72 5.11 8.34
C LEU A 347 2.63 4.29 9.26
N SER A 348 2.42 2.97 9.31
CA SER A 348 3.27 2.01 10.02
C SER A 348 4.73 2.10 9.56
N SER A 349 4.96 2.15 8.24
CA SER A 349 6.29 2.31 7.66
C SER A 349 6.93 3.65 8.03
N GLN A 350 6.16 4.75 8.06
CA GLN A 350 6.67 6.06 8.48
C GLN A 350 7.07 6.09 9.96
N ILE A 351 6.30 5.45 10.83
CA ILE A 351 6.62 5.37 12.27
C ILE A 351 7.90 4.55 12.47
N LEU A 352 8.01 3.39 11.83
CA LEU A 352 9.22 2.57 11.83
C LEU A 352 10.45 3.34 11.33
N HIS A 353 10.30 4.14 10.28
CA HIS A 353 11.37 4.98 9.76
C HIS A 353 11.81 6.07 10.76
N GLY A 354 10.85 6.72 11.43
CA GLY A 354 11.15 7.68 12.50
C GLY A 354 11.91 7.05 13.66
N ASP A 355 11.47 5.88 14.13
CA ASP A 355 12.13 5.13 15.19
C ASP A 355 13.55 4.71 14.80
N TYR A 356 13.75 4.30 13.54
CA TYR A 356 15.07 3.96 13.02
C TYR A 356 16.02 5.16 13.05
N ILE A 357 15.58 6.32 12.55
CA ILE A 357 16.39 7.56 12.59
C ILE A 357 16.74 7.94 14.03
N HIS A 358 15.77 7.83 14.95
CA HIS A 358 16.00 8.14 16.36
C HIS A 358 17.06 7.22 16.99
N LYS A 359 16.95 5.91 16.78
CA LYS A 359 17.93 4.93 17.25
C LYS A 359 19.33 5.17 16.67
N GLN A 360 19.42 5.47 15.36
CA GLN A 360 20.68 5.80 14.72
C GLN A 360 21.32 7.06 15.33
N THR A 361 20.51 8.07 15.63
CA THR A 361 20.98 9.30 16.29
C THR A 361 21.53 9.01 17.69
N LEU A 362 20.83 8.19 18.48
CA LEU A 362 21.28 7.78 19.81
C LEU A 362 22.58 6.98 19.77
N LEU A 363 22.72 6.06 18.80
CA LEU A 363 23.95 5.30 18.58
C LEU A 363 25.13 6.22 18.23
N ASN A 364 24.96 7.11 17.26
CA ASN A 364 25.99 8.10 16.91
C ASN A 364 26.39 8.97 18.11
N GLN A 365 25.42 9.40 18.93
CA GLN A 365 25.71 10.16 20.15
C GLN A 365 26.48 9.33 21.18
N ALA A 366 26.17 8.04 21.32
CA ALA A 366 26.90 7.14 22.20
C ALA A 366 28.34 6.90 21.71
N GLU A 367 28.54 6.69 20.41
CA GLU A 367 29.86 6.56 19.78
C GLU A 367 30.71 7.82 19.98
N ILE A 368 30.13 9.00 19.75
CA ILE A 368 30.79 10.29 20.01
C ILE A 368 31.19 10.42 21.49
N LYS A 369 30.30 10.05 22.42
CA LYS A 369 30.61 10.06 23.86
C LYS A 369 31.73 9.10 24.23
N LEU A 370 31.78 7.91 23.63
CA LEU A 370 32.87 6.94 23.81
C LEU A 370 34.20 7.50 23.31
N LEU A 371 34.22 8.09 22.10
CA LEU A 371 35.41 8.76 21.56
C LEU A 371 35.88 9.92 22.45
N HIS A 372 34.95 10.72 22.97
CA HIS A 372 35.29 11.78 23.93
C HIS A 372 35.86 11.23 25.25
N ALA A 373 35.34 10.11 25.76
CA ALA A 373 35.86 9.49 26.97
C ALA A 373 37.29 8.95 26.81
N GLN A 374 37.69 8.57 25.59
CA GLN A 374 39.06 8.12 25.28
C GLN A 374 40.10 9.25 25.34
N VAL A 375 39.68 10.52 25.29
CA VAL A 375 40.55 11.69 25.46
C VAL A 375 40.22 12.31 26.81
N ASN A 376 41.03 12.08 27.85
CA ASN A 376 40.86 12.80 29.13
C ASN A 376 41.19 14.30 28.92
N PRO A 377 40.19 15.20 28.76
CA PRO A 377 40.47 16.57 28.32
C PRO A 377 41.16 17.35 29.44
N HIS A 378 40.82 17.04 30.68
CA HIS A 378 41.44 17.65 31.85
C HIS A 378 42.93 17.29 31.94
N PHE A 379 43.30 16.04 31.72
CA PHE A 379 44.70 15.64 31.63
C PHE A 379 45.42 16.40 30.51
N LEU A 380 44.82 16.49 29.32
CA LEU A 380 45.40 17.24 28.19
C LEU A 380 45.66 18.71 28.54
N PHE A 381 44.66 19.41 29.09
CA PHE A 381 44.79 20.81 29.50
C PHE A 381 45.86 20.98 30.58
N ASN A 382 45.90 20.09 31.58
CA ASN A 382 46.88 20.15 32.64
C ASN A 382 48.30 19.90 32.12
N ALA A 383 48.49 18.90 31.27
CA ALA A 383 49.77 18.61 30.64
C ALA A 383 50.28 19.82 29.83
N LEU A 384 49.42 20.44 29.02
CA LEU A 384 49.77 21.63 28.24
C LEU A 384 50.13 22.82 29.13
N ASN A 385 49.39 23.05 30.22
CA ASN A 385 49.68 24.12 31.18
C ASN A 385 51.03 23.89 31.89
N THR A 386 51.31 22.66 32.33
CA THR A 386 52.59 22.29 32.93
C THR A 386 53.75 22.48 31.96
N ILE A 387 53.60 22.04 30.70
CA ILE A 387 54.60 22.23 29.65
C ILE A 387 54.84 23.72 29.41
N SER A 388 53.77 24.52 29.28
CA SER A 388 53.85 25.97 29.08
C SER A 388 54.62 26.68 30.19
N ALA A 389 54.37 26.31 31.45
CA ALA A 389 55.07 26.87 32.61
C ALA A 389 56.56 26.52 32.65
N ILE A 390 56.95 25.33 32.17
CA ILE A 390 58.34 24.85 32.19
C ILE A 390 59.13 25.36 30.96
N THR A 391 58.45 25.63 29.83
CA THR A 391 59.09 25.94 28.53
C THR A 391 60.13 27.06 28.60
N ARG A 392 59.90 28.11 29.39
CA ARG A 392 60.86 29.23 29.54
C ARG A 392 62.04 28.91 30.47
N ARG A 393 61.83 28.02 31.44
CA ARG A 393 62.81 27.71 32.49
C ARG A 393 63.72 26.55 32.10
N ASP A 394 63.17 25.55 31.42
CA ASP A 394 63.86 24.33 31.01
C ASP A 394 63.28 23.83 29.67
N PRO A 395 63.78 24.36 28.53
CA PRO A 395 63.28 24.02 27.21
C PRO A 395 63.45 22.53 26.86
N ASP A 396 64.52 21.89 27.35
CA ASP A 396 64.80 20.48 27.07
C ASP A 396 63.82 19.55 27.81
N LYS A 397 63.52 19.85 29.07
CA LYS A 397 62.47 19.14 29.82
C LYS A 397 61.09 19.35 29.21
N ALA A 398 60.77 20.56 28.73
CA ALA A 398 59.52 20.80 28.02
C ALA A 398 59.43 19.98 26.71
N ARG A 399 60.50 19.88 25.93
CA ARG A 399 60.56 19.03 24.72
C ARG A 399 60.36 17.55 25.07
N SER A 400 60.98 17.08 26.15
CA SER A 400 60.78 15.70 26.65
C SER A 400 59.32 15.45 27.05
N LEU A 401 58.68 16.37 27.77
CA LEU A 401 57.27 16.24 28.16
C LEU A 401 56.32 16.22 26.95
N ILE A 402 56.61 16.99 25.89
CA ILE A 402 55.85 16.92 24.63
C ILE A 402 55.97 15.54 23.98
N GLN A 403 57.16 14.91 24.02
CA GLN A 403 57.35 13.55 23.50
C GLN A 403 56.56 12.52 24.31
N HIS A 404 56.58 12.61 25.64
CA HIS A 404 55.78 11.73 26.50
C HIS A 404 54.27 11.94 26.27
N LEU A 405 53.83 13.19 26.11
CA LEU A 405 52.42 13.50 25.79
C LEU A 405 52.02 12.90 24.43
N SER A 406 52.88 13.03 23.42
CA SER A 406 52.67 12.41 22.10
C SER A 406 52.61 10.87 22.19
N GLN A 407 53.50 10.25 22.95
CA GLN A 407 53.52 8.80 23.17
C GLN A 407 52.28 8.32 23.92
N PHE A 408 51.82 9.05 24.92
CA PHE A 408 50.59 8.78 25.66
C PHE A 408 49.37 8.78 24.73
N PHE A 409 49.16 9.85 23.96
CA PHE A 409 48.03 9.91 23.01
C PHE A 409 48.14 8.89 21.87
N ARG A 410 49.35 8.63 21.36
CA ARG A 410 49.56 7.60 20.34
C ARG A 410 49.15 6.21 20.84
N SER A 411 49.34 5.94 22.13
CA SER A 411 48.95 4.67 22.75
C SER A 411 47.43 4.60 22.95
N ASN A 412 46.78 5.69 23.37
CA ASN A 412 45.30 5.81 23.43
C ASN A 412 44.63 5.63 22.06
N LEU A 413 45.25 6.09 20.97
CA LEU A 413 44.67 5.99 19.63
C LEU A 413 44.93 4.64 18.93
N LYS A 414 45.85 3.81 19.45
CA LYS A 414 46.18 2.49 18.89
C LYS A 414 45.26 1.34 19.37
N GLN A 415 44.13 1.67 20.00
CA GLN A 415 43.25 0.77 20.78
C GLN A 415 42.59 -0.42 20.05
N ASN A 416 42.81 -0.63 18.76
CA ASN A 416 42.28 -1.82 18.04
C ASN A 416 43.08 -3.12 18.29
N ILE A 417 43.86 -3.19 19.38
CA ILE A 417 44.67 -4.37 19.72
C ILE A 417 44.17 -4.93 21.07
N GLU A 418 43.59 -6.13 21.05
CA GLU A 418 43.02 -6.80 22.23
C GLU A 418 44.08 -7.10 23.31
N THR A 419 45.34 -7.32 22.93
CA THR A 419 46.44 -7.67 23.84
C THR A 419 47.74 -6.97 23.49
N VAL A 420 48.45 -6.43 24.48
CA VAL A 420 49.77 -5.78 24.35
C VAL A 420 50.79 -6.44 25.26
N THR A 421 52.09 -6.26 25.00
CA THR A 421 53.12 -6.69 25.95
C THR A 421 53.06 -5.84 27.22
N LEU A 422 53.44 -6.40 28.36
CA LEU A 422 53.54 -5.66 29.62
C LEU A 422 54.47 -4.45 29.45
N LYS A 423 55.55 -4.60 28.67
CA LYS A 423 56.46 -3.52 28.30
C LYS A 423 55.76 -2.34 27.61
N GLU A 424 54.86 -2.60 26.67
CA GLU A 424 54.10 -1.55 25.98
C GLU A 424 53.10 -0.87 26.91
N GLU A 425 52.40 -1.65 27.75
CA GLU A 425 51.50 -1.11 28.78
C GLU A 425 52.26 -0.23 29.79
N LEU A 426 53.44 -0.65 30.22
CA LEU A 426 54.30 0.11 31.11
C LEU A 426 54.86 1.37 30.46
N ALA A 427 55.25 1.31 29.18
CA ALA A 427 55.67 2.50 28.44
C ALA A 427 54.55 3.54 28.38
N HIS A 428 53.30 3.10 28.24
CA HIS A 428 52.13 3.95 28.27
C HIS A 428 51.90 4.59 29.65
N VAL A 429 51.91 3.79 30.71
CA VAL A 429 51.78 4.25 32.12
C VAL A 429 52.92 5.20 32.51
N ASN A 430 54.16 4.92 32.09
CA ASN A 430 55.31 5.76 32.38
C ASN A 430 55.22 7.13 31.70
N ALA A 431 54.68 7.19 30.48
CA ALA A 431 54.42 8.46 29.80
C ALA A 431 53.43 9.32 30.59
N TYR A 432 52.35 8.72 31.09
CA TYR A 432 51.38 9.38 31.98
C TYR A 432 52.02 9.89 33.29
N LEU A 433 52.72 9.01 34.01
CA LEU A 433 53.35 9.33 35.30
C LEU A 433 54.43 10.42 35.16
N THR A 434 55.19 10.43 34.07
CA THR A 434 56.19 11.47 33.81
C THR A 434 55.56 12.85 33.69
N ILE A 435 54.38 12.93 33.07
CA ILE A 435 53.63 14.19 32.91
C ILE A 435 53.03 14.63 34.25
N GLU A 436 52.39 13.74 34.99
CA GLU A 436 51.83 14.06 36.32
C GLU A 436 52.94 14.40 37.33
N LYS A 437 54.11 13.76 37.27
CA LYS A 437 55.27 14.12 38.13
C LYS A 437 55.78 15.53 37.84
N ALA A 438 55.81 15.95 36.58
CA ALA A 438 56.14 17.33 36.24
C ALA A 438 55.08 18.34 36.74
N ARG A 439 53.81 17.93 36.82
CA ARG A 439 52.71 18.74 37.34
C ARG A 439 52.76 18.87 38.86
N PHE A 440 52.97 17.77 39.57
CA PHE A 440 52.99 17.74 41.03
C PHE A 440 54.37 18.04 41.65
N THR A 441 55.43 18.10 40.84
CA THR A 441 56.81 18.41 41.28
C THR A 441 57.23 17.54 42.47
N ASP A 442 57.50 18.12 43.64
CA ASP A 442 57.99 17.41 44.83
C ASP A 442 56.88 16.67 45.58
N ARG A 443 55.62 16.79 45.15
CA ARG A 443 54.45 16.18 45.82
C ARG A 443 54.11 14.78 45.32
N LEU A 444 54.80 14.28 44.30
CA LEU A 444 54.57 12.95 43.76
C LEU A 444 55.89 12.17 43.66
N GLU A 445 56.07 11.23 44.57
CA GLU A 445 57.09 10.19 44.45
C GLU A 445 56.51 8.97 43.73
N VAL A 446 57.25 8.42 42.77
CA VAL A 446 56.86 7.25 42.00
C VAL A 446 57.95 6.21 42.15
N ASP A 447 57.60 5.04 42.67
CA ASP A 447 58.47 3.88 42.77
C ASP A 447 57.90 2.70 41.98
N ILE A 448 58.76 2.01 41.24
CA ILE A 448 58.40 1.03 40.21
C ILE A 448 59.29 -0.18 40.37
N ASP A 449 58.73 -1.30 40.83
CA ASP A 449 59.47 -2.56 40.99
C ASP A 449 58.91 -3.67 40.11
N ILE A 450 59.64 -4.00 39.03
CA ILE A 450 59.21 -4.98 38.03
C ILE A 450 60.38 -5.83 37.60
N SER A 451 60.21 -7.15 37.70
CA SER A 451 61.18 -8.12 37.19
C SER A 451 61.26 -8.08 35.66
N PRO A 452 62.47 -7.93 35.05
CA PRO A 452 62.63 -7.84 33.59
C PRO A 452 62.05 -9.02 32.81
N GLU A 453 62.02 -10.21 33.42
CA GLU A 453 61.48 -11.45 32.85
C GLU A 453 59.97 -11.38 32.55
N LEU A 454 59.25 -10.44 33.16
CA LEU A 454 57.81 -10.28 33.00
C LEU A 454 57.42 -9.31 31.87
N LEU A 455 58.38 -8.53 31.34
CA LEU A 455 58.11 -7.45 30.38
C LEU A 455 57.52 -7.92 29.05
N GLU A 456 57.87 -9.13 28.60
CA GLU A 456 57.40 -9.71 27.33
C GLU A 456 56.08 -10.50 27.49
N GLN A 457 55.51 -10.58 28.70
CA GLN A 457 54.21 -11.21 28.92
C GLN A 457 53.10 -10.37 28.31
N THR A 458 52.11 -11.03 27.70
CA THR A 458 50.95 -10.34 27.11
C THR A 458 49.85 -10.11 28.13
N VAL A 459 49.32 -8.90 28.17
CA VAL A 459 48.18 -8.49 29.00
C VAL A 459 47.10 -7.82 28.14
N PRO A 460 45.82 -7.83 28.55
CA PRO A 460 44.82 -6.99 27.92
C PRO A 460 45.28 -5.52 27.93
N SER A 461 45.11 -4.83 26.81
CA SER A 461 45.48 -3.41 26.74
C SER A 461 44.65 -2.59 27.76
N PHE A 462 45.25 -1.53 28.31
CA PHE A 462 44.59 -0.67 29.31
C PHE A 462 44.24 -1.37 30.63
N THR A 463 45.00 -2.39 31.03
CA THR A 463 44.84 -3.02 32.34
C THR A 463 45.42 -2.16 33.47
N LEU A 464 46.61 -1.59 33.28
CA LEU A 464 47.33 -0.85 34.33
C LEU A 464 46.93 0.62 34.37
N GLN A 465 46.72 1.22 33.20
CA GLN A 465 46.44 2.66 33.08
C GLN A 465 45.26 3.14 33.97
N PRO A 466 44.08 2.50 33.99
CA PRO A 466 42.97 2.96 34.83
C PRO A 466 43.27 2.88 36.33
N LEU A 467 44.06 1.90 36.76
CA LEU A 467 44.46 1.72 38.16
C LEU A 467 45.41 2.84 38.58
N VAL A 468 46.40 3.14 37.74
CA VAL A 468 47.35 4.23 37.99
C VAL A 468 46.64 5.58 37.99
N GLU A 469 45.78 5.84 37.01
CA GLU A 469 45.00 7.09 36.95
C GLU A 469 44.13 7.27 38.20
N ASN A 470 43.45 6.21 38.65
CA ASN A 470 42.67 6.25 39.88
C ASN A 470 43.54 6.52 41.11
N ALA A 471 44.71 5.89 41.23
CA ALA A 471 45.62 6.08 42.35
C ALA A 471 46.16 7.52 42.43
N ILE A 472 46.53 8.12 41.29
CA ILE A 472 47.01 9.52 41.26
C ILE A 472 45.86 10.50 41.52
N LYS A 473 44.70 10.30 40.85
CA LYS A 473 43.56 11.21 40.95
C LYS A 473 42.93 11.20 42.35
N HIS A 474 42.73 10.03 42.95
CA HIS A 474 42.05 9.91 44.25
C HIS A 474 43.02 9.86 45.43
N GLY A 475 44.21 9.30 45.23
CA GLY A 475 45.22 9.16 46.29
C GLY A 475 46.06 10.41 46.50
N ILE A 476 46.54 11.06 45.43
CA ILE A 476 47.54 12.15 45.54
C ILE A 476 46.92 13.53 45.45
N SER A 477 45.89 13.72 44.62
CA SER A 477 45.32 15.06 44.36
C SER A 477 44.68 15.73 45.58
N ASN A 478 44.36 14.96 46.63
CA ASN A 478 43.73 15.45 47.87
C ASN A 478 44.71 15.62 49.05
N LEU A 479 45.99 15.24 48.89
CA LEU A 479 46.99 15.30 49.97
C LEU A 479 47.74 16.64 49.95
N LEU A 480 47.72 17.36 51.08
CA LEU A 480 48.37 18.67 51.23
C LEU A 480 49.91 18.55 51.30
N GLU A 481 50.43 17.45 51.83
CA GLU A 481 51.86 17.22 52.08
C GLU A 481 52.55 16.38 50.99
N GLY A 482 51.85 16.06 49.89
CA GLY A 482 52.33 15.16 48.84
C GLY A 482 52.05 13.68 49.16
N GLY A 483 52.40 12.80 48.23
CA GLY A 483 52.19 11.36 48.40
C GLY A 483 53.11 10.49 47.53
N ARG A 484 53.20 9.22 47.93
CA ARG A 484 54.00 8.20 47.25
C ARG A 484 53.07 7.23 46.52
N PHE A 485 53.36 7.01 45.23
CA PHE A 485 52.74 5.98 44.41
C PHE A 485 53.76 4.86 44.17
N GLU A 486 53.42 3.65 44.59
CA GLU A 486 54.25 2.46 44.40
C GLU A 486 53.45 1.42 43.62
N TYR A 487 54.07 0.81 42.60
CA TYR A 487 53.48 -0.32 41.92
C TYR A 487 54.51 -1.40 41.61
N SER A 488 54.12 -2.66 41.83
CA SER A 488 54.96 -3.83 41.59
C SER A 488 54.23 -4.92 40.82
N VAL A 489 54.97 -5.66 39.99
CA VAL A 489 54.46 -6.80 39.22
C VAL A 489 55.25 -8.04 39.58
N ASN A 490 54.58 -9.00 40.22
CA ASN A 490 55.20 -10.21 40.76
C ASN A 490 54.54 -11.47 40.20
N ARG A 491 55.34 -12.52 39.96
CA ARG A 491 54.81 -13.84 39.62
C ARG A 491 54.27 -14.49 40.89
N VAL A 492 52.95 -14.65 40.98
CA VAL A 492 52.32 -15.37 42.08
C VAL A 492 52.08 -16.82 41.66
N SER A 493 52.82 -17.76 42.25
CA SER A 493 52.57 -19.20 42.09
C SER A 493 51.19 -19.53 42.67
N LYS A 494 50.23 -19.87 41.81
CA LYS A 494 48.89 -20.27 42.24
C LYS A 494 48.99 -21.60 43.00
N VAL A 495 48.88 -21.58 44.33
CA VAL A 495 48.50 -22.77 45.09
C VAL A 495 47.00 -22.96 44.84
N ILE A 496 46.66 -23.84 43.90
CA ILE A 496 45.28 -24.29 43.70
C ILE A 496 45.00 -25.28 44.84
N GLY A 497 44.31 -24.80 45.87
CA GLY A 497 43.66 -25.62 46.90
C GLY A 497 42.20 -25.81 46.57
#